data_AF-A0A832U4R2-F1
#
_entry.id   AF-A0A832U4R2-F1
#
_cell.length_a   1.000
_cell.length_b   1.000
_cell.length_c   1.000
_cell.angle_alpha   90.00
_cell.angle_beta   90.00
_cell.angle_gamma   90.00
#
_symmetry.space_group_name_H-M   'P 1'
#
loop_
_entity.id
_entity.type
_entity.pdbx_description
1 polymer ?
#
loop_
_entity_poly.entity_id
_entity_poly.type
_entity_poly.pdbx_seq_one_letter_code
_entity_poly.pdbx_strand_id
1 'polypeptide(L)'
;MAPSLVLEAIRKARNAIYYSLGEPAFIEVLIRDEAGKNKPSNDSILRFLIGIEGVVQQMTQIEEVNGEIIMMQADTLVQIASEIVETLTEERLEN
;
A
#
# COMPACT_ATOMS: atom_id res chain seq x y z
N MET A 1 15.06 13.56 0.46
CA MET A 1 15.32 12.32 1.23
C MET A 1 16.04 11.33 0.31
N ALA A 2 16.87 10.41 0.83
CA ALA A 2 17.49 9.39 -0.02
C ALA A 2 16.39 8.53 -0.69
N PRO A 3 16.46 8.23 -2.00
CA PRO A 3 15.45 7.46 -2.72
C PRO A 3 15.09 6.11 -2.06
N SER A 4 16.07 5.50 -1.39
CA SER A 4 15.90 4.28 -0.60
C SER A 4 14.94 4.43 0.59
N LEU A 5 14.90 5.60 1.23
CA LEU A 5 14.00 5.86 2.37
C LEU A 5 12.54 5.96 1.94
N VAL A 6 12.28 6.55 0.77
CA VAL A 6 10.92 6.68 0.24
C VAL A 6 10.37 5.29 -0.11
N LEU A 7 11.19 4.45 -0.76
CA LEU A 7 10.81 3.08 -1.06
C LEU A 7 10.50 2.25 0.20
N GLU A 8 11.29 2.41 1.25
CA GLU A 8 11.04 1.75 2.53
C GLU A 8 9.77 2.25 3.21
N ALA A 9 9.46 3.55 3.12
CA ALA A 9 8.21 4.11 3.64
C ALA A 9 6.99 3.50 2.91
N ILE A 10 7.03 3.41 1.58
CA ILE A 10 5.98 2.80 0.76
C ILE A 10 5.76 1.33 1.16
N ARG A 11 6.84 0.55 1.30
CA ARG A 11 6.77 -0.86 1.72
C ARG A 11 6.16 -1.02 3.10
N LYS A 12 6.57 -0.19 4.06
CA LYS A 12 6.03 -0.20 5.42
C LYS A 12 4.55 0.16 5.45
N ALA A 13 4.14 1.19 4.71
CA ALA A 13 2.75 1.59 4.61
C ALA A 13 1.87 0.47 4.04
N ARG A 14 2.31 -0.16 2.93
CA ARG A 14 1.62 -1.33 2.37
C ARG A 14 1.49 -2.47 3.38
N ASN A 15 2.56 -2.81 4.08
CA ASN A 15 2.53 -3.89 5.06
C ASN A 15 1.64 -3.57 6.25
N ALA A 16 1.60 -2.31 6.71
CA ALA A 16 0.68 -1.87 7.75
C ALA A 16 -0.78 -2.09 7.33
N ILE A 17 -1.15 -1.69 6.10
CA ILE A 17 -2.49 -1.95 5.54
C ILE A 17 -2.82 -3.44 5.57
N TYR A 18 -1.87 -4.30 5.19
CA TYR A 18 -2.08 -5.74 5.21
C TYR A 18 -2.30 -6.28 6.62
N TYR A 19 -1.46 -5.89 7.59
CA TYR A 19 -1.63 -6.30 8.99
C TYR A 19 -2.95 -5.80 9.61
N SER A 20 -3.43 -4.62 9.21
CA SER A 20 -4.71 -4.11 9.69
C SER A 20 -5.91 -4.92 9.18
N LEU A 21 -5.77 -5.53 8.00
CA LEU A 21 -6.87 -6.26 7.34
C LEU A 21 -6.75 -7.79 7.44
N GLY A 22 -5.64 -8.31 7.94
CA GLY A 22 -5.42 -9.74 8.14
C GLY A 22 -3.94 -10.11 8.21
N GLU A 23 -3.63 -11.33 7.81
CA GLU A 23 -2.25 -11.83 7.76
C GLU A 23 -1.63 -11.54 6.38
N PRO A 24 -0.54 -10.73 6.30
CA PRO A 24 0.05 -10.31 5.03
C PRO A 24 0.38 -11.45 4.07
N ALA A 25 0.88 -12.58 4.58
CA ALA A 25 1.23 -13.72 3.73
C ALA A 25 0.02 -14.27 2.94
N PHE A 26 -1.17 -14.28 3.54
CA PHE A 26 -2.40 -14.72 2.86
C PHE A 26 -2.94 -13.63 1.94
N ILE A 27 -2.88 -12.36 2.34
CA ILE A 27 -3.31 -11.23 1.53
C ILE A 27 -2.50 -11.16 0.23
N GLU A 28 -1.18 -11.33 0.29
CA GLU A 28 -0.33 -11.33 -0.90
C GLU A 28 -0.71 -12.45 -1.89
N VAL A 29 -1.05 -13.64 -1.39
CA VAL A 29 -1.51 -14.76 -2.22
C VAL A 29 -2.83 -14.42 -2.91
N LEU A 30 -3.78 -13.84 -2.18
CA LEU A 30 -5.09 -13.43 -2.73
C LEU A 30 -4.95 -12.36 -3.81
N ILE A 31 -4.12 -11.35 -3.57
CA ILE A 31 -3.86 -10.28 -4.55
C ILE A 31 -3.24 -10.86 -5.83
N ARG A 32 -2.25 -11.76 -5.71
CA ARG A 32 -1.60 -12.40 -6.87
C ARG A 32 -2.56 -13.27 -7.66
N ASP A 33 -3.40 -14.05 -7.00
CA ASP A 33 -4.42 -14.89 -7.65
C ASP A 33 -5.43 -14.03 -8.42
N GLU A 34 -5.90 -12.95 -7.81
CA GLU A 34 -6.90 -12.08 -8.42
C GLU A 34 -6.31 -11.21 -9.55
N ALA A 35 -5.06 -10.78 -9.43
CA ALA A 35 -4.36 -10.05 -10.49
C ALA A 35 -4.17 -10.89 -11.77
N GLY A 36 -4.17 -12.22 -11.66
CA GLY A 36 -4.12 -13.14 -12.81
C GLY A 36 -5.46 -13.31 -13.54
N LYS A 37 -6.57 -12.77 -13.01
CA LYS A 37 -7.91 -12.95 -13.58
C LYS A 37 -8.27 -11.81 -14.53
N ASN A 38 -8.98 -12.14 -15.62
CA ASN A 38 -9.42 -11.16 -16.63
C ASN A 38 -10.56 -10.24 -16.17
N LYS A 39 -11.21 -10.54 -15.04
CA LYS A 39 -12.32 -9.73 -14.51
C LYS A 39 -11.96 -9.23 -13.12
N PRO A 40 -12.18 -7.92 -12.84
CA PRO A 40 -11.95 -7.39 -11.50
C PRO A 40 -12.92 -8.03 -10.50
N SER A 41 -12.44 -8.25 -9.28
CA SER A 41 -13.27 -8.75 -8.18
C SER A 41 -14.46 -7.81 -7.91
N ASN A 42 -15.60 -8.38 -7.52
CA ASN A 42 -16.74 -7.60 -7.02
C ASN A 42 -16.54 -7.15 -5.57
N ASP A 43 -15.59 -7.74 -4.85
CA ASP A 43 -15.28 -7.38 -3.47
C ASP A 43 -14.54 -6.02 -3.43
N SER A 44 -15.03 -5.11 -2.60
CA SER A 44 -14.47 -3.75 -2.48
C SER A 44 -13.12 -3.73 -1.76
N ILE A 45 -12.93 -4.58 -0.75
CA ILE A 45 -11.68 -4.67 0.01
C ILE A 45 -10.59 -5.27 -0.87
N LEU A 46 -10.90 -6.36 -1.59
CA LEU A 46 -9.94 -6.99 -2.49
C LEU A 46 -9.54 -6.06 -3.64
N ARG A 47 -10.50 -5.33 -4.23
CA ARG A 47 -10.18 -4.31 -5.25
C ARG A 47 -9.29 -3.20 -4.71
N PHE A 48 -9.57 -2.72 -3.50
CA PHE A 48 -8.73 -1.73 -2.83
C PHE A 48 -7.29 -2.24 -2.66
N LEU A 49 -7.12 -3.45 -2.12
CA LEU A 49 -5.82 -4.09 -1.90
C LEU A 49 -5.03 -4.29 -3.20
N ILE A 50 -5.69 -4.71 -4.28
CA ILE A 50 -5.08 -4.82 -5.62
C ILE A 50 -4.64 -3.45 -6.13
N GLY A 51 -5.47 -2.41 -5.92
CA GLY A 51 -5.15 -1.03 -6.28
C GLY A 51 -3.89 -0.53 -5.57
N ILE A 52 -3.80 -0.76 -4.25
CA ILE A 52 -2.62 -0.41 -3.46
C ILE A 52 -1.37 -1.13 -3.99
N GLU A 53 -1.44 -2.44 -4.24
CA GLU A 53 -0.28 -3.19 -4.77
C GLU A 53 0.14 -2.68 -6.15
N GLY A 54 -0.81 -2.37 -7.04
CA GLY A 54 -0.51 -1.78 -8.35
C GLY A 54 0.19 -0.42 -8.25
N VAL A 55 -0.28 0.44 -7.34
CA VAL A 55 0.32 1.75 -7.07
C VAL A 55 1.73 1.60 -6.49
N VAL A 56 1.92 0.69 -5.53
CA VAL A 56 3.26 0.38 -4.97
C VAL A 56 4.22 -0.10 -6.05
N GLN A 57 3.78 -1.05 -6.90
CA GLN A 57 4.61 -1.57 -7.99
C GLN A 57 5.03 -0.47 -8.97
N GLN A 58 4.09 0.40 -9.36
CA GLN A 58 4.40 1.55 -10.22
C GLN A 58 5.46 2.47 -9.58
N MET A 59 5.32 2.80 -8.30
CA MET A 59 6.31 3.63 -7.59
C MET A 59 7.68 2.96 -7.48
N THR A 60 7.74 1.62 -7.39
CA THR A 60 9.01 0.88 -7.34
C THR A 60 9.71 0.75 -8.70
N GLN A 61 8.97 0.86 -9.81
CA GLN A 61 9.50 0.71 -11.17
C GLN A 61 9.90 2.03 -11.83
N ILE A 62 9.42 3.17 -11.31
CA ILE A 62 9.82 4.48 -11.80
C ILE A 62 11.25 4.77 -11.29
N GLU A 63 12.24 4.53 -12.14
CA GLU A 63 13.58 5.10 -11.96
C GLU A 63 13.46 6.63 -11.82
N GLU A 64 14.38 7.23 -11.06
CA GLU A 64 14.45 8.57 -10.40
C GLU A 64 13.99 9.83 -11.16
N VAL A 65 13.38 9.72 -12.34
CA VAL A 65 12.96 10.78 -13.24
C VAL A 65 11.94 11.75 -12.61
N ASN A 66 11.23 11.36 -11.53
CA ASN A 66 10.23 12.23 -10.91
C ASN A 66 10.09 12.08 -9.38
N GLY A 67 11.20 12.26 -8.65
CA GLY A 67 11.26 12.06 -7.19
C GLY A 67 10.23 12.85 -6.37
N GLU A 68 9.80 14.04 -6.81
CA GLU A 68 8.78 14.84 -6.11
C GLU A 68 7.39 14.19 -6.17
N ILE A 69 7.00 13.64 -7.33
CA ILE A 69 5.74 12.92 -7.51
C ILE A 69 5.74 11.64 -6.66
N ILE A 70 6.84 10.89 -6.68
CA ILE A 70 6.97 9.66 -5.87
C ILE A 70 6.84 9.99 -4.38
N MET A 71 7.43 11.10 -3.93
CA MET A 71 7.36 11.51 -2.53
C MET A 71 5.92 11.86 -2.11
N MET A 72 5.19 12.59 -2.95
CA MET A 72 3.79 12.95 -2.69
C MET A 72 2.87 11.71 -2.65
N GLN A 73 3.09 10.76 -3.56
CA GLN A 73 2.34 9.51 -3.58
C GLN A 73 2.68 8.61 -2.39
N ALA A 74 3.95 8.57 -1.97
CA ALA A 74 4.39 7.86 -0.78
C ALA A 74 3.74 8.44 0.48
N ASP A 75 3.71 9.77 0.62
CA ASP A 75 3.07 10.47 1.73
C ASP A 75 1.57 10.16 1.80
N THR A 76 0.88 10.20 0.65
CA THR A 76 -0.53 9.82 0.55
C THR A 76 -0.76 8.37 1.00
N LEU A 77 0.10 7.44 0.58
CA LEU A 77 -0.03 6.03 0.96
C LEU A 77 0.21 5.83 2.46
N VAL A 78 1.19 6.53 3.04
CA VAL A 78 1.46 6.51 4.48
C VAL A 78 0.26 7.05 5.24
N GLN A 79 -0.33 8.15 4.80
CA GLN A 79 -1.51 8.73 5.43
C GLN A 79 -2.68 7.74 5.43
N ILE A 80 -2.98 7.12 4.28
CA ILE A 80 -4.03 6.09 4.17
C ILE A 80 -3.76 4.93 5.14
N ALA A 81 -2.51 4.44 5.18
CA ALA A 81 -2.14 3.36 6.09
C ALA A 81 -2.35 3.74 7.56
N SER A 82 -1.94 4.95 7.95
CA SER A 82 -2.16 5.47 9.31
C SER A 82 -3.65 5.59 9.64
N GLU A 83 -4.45 6.18 8.76
CA GLU A 83 -5.91 6.31 8.96
C GLU A 83 -6.57 4.94 9.14
N ILE A 84 -6.17 3.93 8.36
CA ILE A 84 -6.68 2.56 8.49
C ILE A 84 -6.29 1.94 9.83
N VAL A 85 -5.01 2.05 10.22
CA VAL A 85 -4.50 1.51 11.49
C VAL A 85 -5.24 2.15 12.65
N GLU A 86 -5.31 3.48 12.70
CA GLU A 86 -6.01 4.22 13.76
C GLU A 86 -7.49 3.86 13.81
N THR A 87 -8.16 3.73 12.66
CA THR A 87 -9.58 3.39 12.61
C THR A 87 -9.85 1.97 13.11
N LEU A 88 -8.98 1.01 12.79
CA LEU A 88 -9.20 -0.41 13.13
C LEU A 88 -8.68 -0.80 14.51
N THR A 89 -7.69 -0.08 15.03
CA THR A 89 -7.13 -0.33 16.38
C THR A 89 -7.75 0.57 17.45
N GLU A 90 -8.38 1.68 17.06
CA GLU A 90 -8.79 2.79 17.94
C GLU A 90 -7.61 3.43 18.71
N GLU A 91 -6.37 3.05 18.39
CA GLU A 91 -5.15 3.62 18.96
C GLU A 91 -4.78 4.86 18.16
N ARG A 92 -4.89 6.04 18.78
CA ARG A 92 -4.33 7.28 18.22
C ARG A 92 -2.88 7.40 18.62
N LEU A 93 -1.98 7.35 17.64
CA LEU A 93 -0.58 7.67 17.87
C LEU A 93 -0.48 9.21 17.96
N GLU A 94 -0.29 9.74 19.16
CA GLU A 94 0.04 11.15 19.34
C GLU A 94 1.38 11.43 18.66
N ASN A 95 1.37 12.29 17.63
CA ASN A 95 2.55 12.74 16.88
C ASN A 95 3.36 13.78 17.66
#